data_AF-A0A519UVM9-F1
#
_entry.id   AF-A0A519UVM9-F1
#
_cell.length_a   1.000
_cell.length_b   1.000
_cell.length_c   1.000
_cell.angle_alpha   90.00
_cell.angle_beta   90.00
_cell.angle_gamma   90.00
#
_symmetry.space_group_name_H-M   'P 1'
#
loop_
_entity.id
_entity.type
_entity.pdbx_description
1 polymer ?
#
loop_
_entity_poly.entity_id
_entity_poly.type
_entity_poly.pdbx_seq_one_letter_code
_entity_poly.pdbx_strand_id
1 'polypeptide(L)'
;MSEEKSLNFIEELIENDLQSGKTKTLVTRFPPEPNGYLHIGHAKAICLNFGLTQKYGGYTNLRFDDTNPVTEKTEYVNSQQEDISWLGFEWKNELYASDYFDQLHGFAVKLIEDGKAYVDHSTAEEIAEQKGTPTEPGKPSAYRDRSIAENLTLFASMKNGELPDGACTLRAKIDLASSNMLMRDPIIYRIK
;
A
#
# COMPACT_ATOMS: atom_id res chain seq x y z
N MET A 1 -29.88 -4.97 32.24
CA MET A 1 -30.40 -4.93 30.85
C MET A 1 -29.20 -4.62 29.98
N SER A 2 -28.67 -5.61 29.26
CA SER A 2 -27.61 -5.39 28.28
C SER A 2 -28.22 -4.62 27.11
N GLU A 3 -27.79 -3.39 26.89
CA GLU A 3 -28.12 -2.66 25.66
C GLU A 3 -27.62 -3.50 24.47
N GLU A 4 -28.52 -3.97 23.61
CA GLU A 4 -28.16 -4.56 22.33
C GLU A 4 -27.51 -3.47 21.48
N LYS A 5 -26.17 -3.44 21.52
CA LYS A 5 -25.39 -2.51 20.72
C LYS A 5 -25.54 -2.92 19.26
N SER A 6 -26.10 -2.02 18.45
CA SER A 6 -26.13 -2.17 16.99
C SER A 6 -24.74 -2.49 16.48
N LEU A 7 -24.65 -3.45 15.57
CA LEU A 7 -23.43 -3.74 14.83
C LEU A 7 -22.97 -2.48 14.10
N ASN A 8 -21.67 -2.31 13.96
CA ASN A 8 -21.13 -1.35 13.01
C ASN A 8 -21.08 -1.97 11.60
N PHE A 9 -21.00 -1.13 10.56
CA PHE A 9 -21.06 -1.59 9.18
C PHE A 9 -19.98 -2.62 8.78
N ILE A 10 -18.82 -2.64 9.46
CA ILE A 10 -17.76 -3.64 9.19
C ILE A 10 -18.16 -4.99 9.77
N GLU A 11 -18.78 -5.00 10.94
CA GLU A 11 -19.30 -6.23 11.57
C GLU A 11 -20.40 -6.87 10.73
N GLU A 12 -21.33 -6.07 10.20
CA GLU A 12 -22.37 -6.56 9.27
C GLU A 12 -21.75 -7.20 8.02
N LEU A 13 -20.71 -6.59 7.44
CA LEU A 13 -19.99 -7.16 6.29
C LEU A 13 -19.29 -8.47 6.63
N ILE A 14 -18.64 -8.54 7.79
CA ILE A 14 -17.96 -9.76 8.27
C ILE A 14 -18.97 -10.89 8.49
N GLU A 15 -20.09 -10.61 9.15
CA GLU A 15 -21.12 -11.61 9.39
C GLU A 15 -21.69 -12.17 8.09
N ASN A 16 -21.98 -11.30 7.12
CA ASN A 16 -22.46 -11.72 5.80
C ASN A 16 -21.41 -12.56 5.04
N ASP A 17 -20.14 -12.16 5.06
CA ASP A 17 -19.05 -12.87 4.37
C ASP A 17 -18.74 -14.24 5.01
N LEU A 18 -18.88 -14.35 6.34
CA LEU A 18 -18.74 -15.62 7.06
C LEU A 18 -19.95 -16.54 6.83
N GLN A 19 -21.18 -16.01 6.91
CA GLN A 19 -22.42 -16.78 6.71
C GLN A 19 -22.54 -17.31 5.28
N SER A 20 -22.16 -16.49 4.28
CA SER A 20 -22.14 -16.90 2.88
C SER A 20 -21.00 -17.87 2.53
N GLY A 21 -20.03 -18.06 3.44
CA GLY A 21 -18.86 -18.90 3.22
C GLY A 21 -17.83 -18.30 2.25
N LYS A 22 -17.99 -17.02 1.86
CA LYS A 22 -17.02 -16.29 1.02
C LYS A 22 -15.64 -16.22 1.70
N THR A 23 -15.64 -16.05 3.02
CA THR A 23 -14.43 -16.05 3.84
C THR A 23 -14.54 -17.17 4.88
N LYS A 24 -13.53 -18.04 4.95
CA LYS A 24 -13.50 -19.14 5.94
C LYS A 24 -12.91 -18.72 7.29
N THR A 25 -11.96 -17.78 7.27
CA THR A 25 -11.25 -17.30 8.46
C THR A 25 -11.01 -15.82 8.30
N LEU A 26 -11.44 -15.05 9.29
CA LEU A 26 -11.18 -13.62 9.32
C LEU A 26 -9.69 -13.38 9.60
N VAL A 27 -9.04 -12.64 8.71
CA VAL A 27 -7.65 -12.21 8.88
C VAL A 27 -7.61 -10.70 8.71
N THR A 28 -7.24 -9.99 9.78
CA THR A 28 -7.08 -8.53 9.77
C THR A 28 -5.60 -8.18 9.90
N ARG A 29 -5.27 -6.88 9.79
CA ARG A 29 -3.91 -6.39 10.04
C ARG A 29 -3.91 -4.97 10.57
N PHE A 30 -2.98 -4.68 11.48
CA PHE A 30 -2.62 -3.32 11.85
C PHE A 30 -1.26 -2.99 11.22
N PRO A 31 -1.20 -2.07 10.22
CA PRO A 31 0.03 -1.79 9.51
C PRO A 31 0.55 -0.36 9.73
N PRO A 32 1.19 -0.09 10.87
CA PRO A 32 1.82 1.21 11.10
C PRO A 32 3.08 1.36 10.24
N GLU A 33 3.37 2.60 9.82
CA GLU A 33 4.71 2.94 9.35
C GLU A 33 5.64 3.05 10.57
N PRO A 34 6.84 2.43 10.57
CA PRO A 34 7.75 2.49 11.71
C PRO A 34 8.60 3.77 11.71
N ASN A 35 7.94 4.93 11.60
CA ASN A 35 8.56 6.26 11.53
C ASN A 35 8.12 7.24 12.64
N GLY A 36 7.34 6.75 13.61
CA GLY A 36 6.84 7.56 14.72
C GLY A 36 6.18 6.74 15.83
N TYR A 37 6.02 7.39 16.98
CA TYR A 37 5.32 6.83 18.15
C TYR A 37 3.80 6.80 17.92
N LEU A 38 3.12 5.77 18.44
CA LEU A 38 1.67 5.72 18.34
C LEU A 38 1.04 6.75 19.30
N HIS A 39 0.07 7.50 18.80
CA HIS A 39 -0.83 8.31 19.62
C HIS A 39 -2.23 7.68 19.73
N ILE A 40 -3.09 8.26 20.56
CA ILE A 40 -4.48 7.80 20.83
C ILE A 40 -5.33 7.55 19.58
N GLY A 41 -5.10 8.27 18.47
CA GLY A 41 -5.78 8.00 17.20
C GLY A 41 -5.58 6.58 16.68
N HIS A 42 -4.41 5.97 16.90
CA HIS A 42 -4.11 4.60 16.49
C HIS A 42 -4.87 3.56 17.31
N ALA A 43 -5.20 3.87 18.57
CA ALA A 43 -5.95 2.95 19.43
C ALA A 43 -7.29 2.55 18.80
N LYS A 44 -7.95 3.45 18.05
CA LYS A 44 -9.16 3.12 17.30
C LYS A 44 -8.91 2.01 16.27
N ALA A 45 -7.84 2.12 15.49
CA ALA A 45 -7.51 1.14 14.46
C ALA A 45 -7.04 -0.19 15.07
N ILE A 46 -6.28 -0.14 16.18
CA ILE A 46 -5.84 -1.32 16.94
C ILE A 46 -7.06 -2.06 17.48
N CYS A 47 -7.88 -1.41 18.30
CA CYS A 47 -9.06 -2.02 18.90
C CYS A 47 -10.03 -2.58 17.85
N LEU A 48 -10.16 -1.90 16.70
CA LEU A 48 -10.95 -2.41 15.58
C LEU A 48 -10.36 -3.70 15.01
N ASN A 49 -9.11 -3.69 14.54
CA ASN A 49 -8.54 -4.84 13.83
C ASN A 49 -8.39 -6.07 14.74
N PHE A 50 -7.84 -5.87 15.94
CA PHE A 50 -7.63 -6.95 16.90
C PHE A 50 -8.95 -7.43 17.51
N GLY A 51 -9.82 -6.49 17.94
CA GLY A 51 -11.11 -6.79 18.53
C GLY A 51 -12.05 -7.56 17.59
N LEU A 52 -12.03 -7.26 16.27
CA LEU A 52 -12.81 -8.02 15.29
C LEU A 52 -12.41 -9.50 15.26
N THR A 53 -11.12 -9.81 15.29
CA THR A 53 -10.65 -11.21 15.29
C THR A 53 -10.84 -11.93 16.62
N GLN A 54 -10.89 -11.19 17.73
CA GLN A 54 -11.32 -11.75 19.02
C GLN A 54 -12.82 -12.09 19.02
N LYS A 55 -13.66 -11.23 18.43
CA LYS A 55 -15.12 -11.41 18.39
C LYS A 55 -15.56 -12.53 17.43
N TYR A 56 -15.01 -12.54 16.22
CA TYR A 56 -15.43 -13.45 15.14
C TYR A 56 -14.50 -14.66 14.95
N GLY A 57 -13.44 -14.76 15.75
CA GLY A 57 -12.37 -15.72 15.53
C GLY A 57 -11.44 -15.34 14.38
N GLY A 58 -10.35 -16.08 14.23
CA GLY A 58 -9.30 -15.78 13.25
C GLY A 58 -8.06 -15.16 13.89
N TYR A 59 -7.38 -14.25 13.20
CA TYR A 59 -6.16 -13.63 13.72
C TYR A 59 -5.83 -12.28 13.08
N THR A 60 -5.07 -11.48 13.81
CA THR A 60 -4.54 -10.19 13.33
C THR A 60 -3.04 -10.29 13.09
N ASN A 61 -2.56 -9.77 11.96
CA ASN A 61 -1.13 -9.56 11.71
C ASN A 61 -0.71 -8.16 12.15
N LEU A 62 0.46 -8.04 12.76
CA LEU A 62 1.17 -6.77 12.88
C LEU A 62 2.14 -6.68 11.69
N ARG A 63 1.95 -5.69 10.81
CA ARG A 63 2.78 -5.57 9.61
C ARG A 63 3.35 -4.16 9.48
N PHE A 64 4.63 -3.97 9.73
CA PHE A 64 5.25 -2.67 9.52
C PHE A 64 5.26 -2.34 8.03
N ASP A 65 4.73 -1.16 7.68
CA ASP A 65 4.72 -0.66 6.29
C ASP A 65 6.02 0.09 6.00
N ASP A 66 7.12 -0.68 6.02
CA ASP A 66 8.50 -0.20 6.03
C ASP A 66 9.07 -0.03 4.61
N THR A 67 8.36 0.75 3.79
CA THR A 67 8.71 0.98 2.37
C THR A 67 9.53 2.25 2.13
N ASN A 68 9.83 3.02 3.18
CA ASN A 68 10.55 4.28 3.13
C ASN A 68 11.85 4.22 3.96
N PRO A 69 13.00 3.92 3.34
CA PRO A 69 14.24 3.64 4.06
C PRO A 69 14.83 4.83 4.84
N VAL A 70 14.30 6.05 4.67
CA VAL A 70 14.87 7.27 5.26
C VAL A 70 14.36 7.54 6.68
N THR A 71 13.10 7.22 6.94
CA THR A 71 12.41 7.65 8.17
C THR A 71 12.24 6.54 9.19
N GLU A 72 12.62 5.33 8.83
CA GLU A 72 12.27 4.13 9.57
C GLU A 72 13.36 3.76 10.57
N LYS A 73 12.94 3.40 11.79
CA LYS A 73 13.86 3.05 12.86
C LYS A 73 13.31 1.92 13.73
N THR A 74 14.21 1.05 14.17
CA THR A 74 13.90 -0.03 15.11
C THR A 74 13.31 0.48 16.44
N GLU A 75 13.62 1.71 16.87
CA GLU A 75 13.01 2.31 18.06
C GLU A 75 11.47 2.39 17.94
N TYR A 76 10.95 2.74 16.75
CA TYR A 76 9.52 2.87 16.52
C TYR A 76 8.84 1.51 16.44
N VAL A 77 9.49 0.52 15.81
CA VAL A 77 9.02 -0.88 15.80
C VAL A 77 8.79 -1.37 17.23
N ASN A 78 9.81 -1.26 18.08
CA ASN A 78 9.74 -1.72 19.47
C ASN A 78 8.65 -1.00 20.27
N SER A 79 8.57 0.33 20.15
CA SER A 79 7.55 1.11 20.86
C SER A 79 6.13 0.77 20.39
N GLN A 80 5.93 0.58 19.09
CA GLN A 80 4.62 0.22 18.52
C GLN A 80 4.17 -1.15 19.03
N GLN A 81 5.10 -2.11 19.14
CA GLN A 81 4.84 -3.44 19.72
C GLN A 81 4.49 -3.36 21.21
N GLU A 82 5.22 -2.55 21.97
CA GLU A 82 4.97 -2.31 23.39
C GLU A 82 3.58 -1.71 23.60
N ASP A 83 3.20 -0.69 22.83
CA ASP A 83 1.88 -0.04 22.94
C ASP A 83 0.73 -1.01 22.63
N ILE A 84 0.87 -1.84 21.60
CA ILE A 84 -0.15 -2.85 21.24
C ILE A 84 -0.29 -3.90 22.35
N SER A 85 0.84 -4.37 22.89
CA SER A 85 0.87 -5.34 23.99
C SER A 85 0.31 -4.74 25.27
N TRP A 86 0.61 -3.46 25.55
CA TRP A 86 0.08 -2.70 26.69
C TRP A 86 -1.44 -2.53 26.61
N LEU A 87 -1.99 -2.36 25.40
CA LEU A 87 -3.44 -2.37 25.16
C LEU A 87 -4.09 -3.77 25.33
N GLY A 88 -3.30 -4.82 25.56
CA GLY A 88 -3.77 -6.17 25.81
C GLY A 88 -4.05 -6.99 24.55
N PHE A 89 -3.44 -6.63 23.42
CA PHE A 89 -3.60 -7.34 22.16
C PHE A 89 -2.33 -8.10 21.77
N GLU A 90 -2.51 -9.25 21.12
CA GLU A 90 -1.45 -10.09 20.58
C GLU A 90 -1.66 -10.27 19.08
N TRP A 91 -0.58 -10.21 18.30
CA TRP A 91 -0.59 -10.50 16.87
C TRP A 91 -0.12 -11.93 16.59
N LYS A 92 -0.61 -12.52 15.50
CA LYS A 92 -0.17 -13.87 15.09
C LYS A 92 1.17 -13.86 14.39
N ASN A 93 1.37 -12.91 13.47
CA ASN A 93 2.60 -12.78 12.71
C ASN A 93 3.08 -11.33 12.80
N GLU A 94 4.38 -11.17 13.00
CA GLU A 94 5.12 -9.94 12.78
C GLU A 94 5.67 -9.99 11.36
N LEU A 95 5.35 -8.99 10.54
CA LEU A 95 5.67 -8.96 9.12
C LEU A 95 6.23 -7.59 8.74
N TYR A 96 7.07 -7.56 7.72
CA TYR A 96 7.64 -6.33 7.17
C TYR A 96 7.26 -6.23 5.69
N ALA A 97 6.86 -5.05 5.22
CA ALA A 97 6.57 -4.81 3.81
C ALA A 97 7.81 -5.00 2.93
N SER A 98 8.99 -4.65 3.48
CA SER A 98 10.29 -4.81 2.83
C SER A 98 10.66 -6.26 2.49
N ASP A 99 10.23 -7.23 3.30
CA ASP A 99 10.40 -8.66 3.01
C ASP A 99 9.73 -9.09 1.69
N TYR A 100 8.75 -8.32 1.21
CA TYR A 100 8.03 -8.58 -0.03
C TYR A 100 8.61 -7.83 -1.24
N PHE A 101 9.71 -7.08 -1.12
CA PHE A 101 10.22 -6.25 -2.22
C PHE A 101 10.55 -7.05 -3.48
N ASP A 102 11.13 -8.24 -3.36
CA ASP A 102 11.40 -9.09 -4.53
C ASP A 102 10.10 -9.51 -5.22
N GLN A 103 9.05 -9.83 -4.46
CA GLN A 103 7.74 -10.19 -5.00
C GLN A 103 7.06 -8.98 -5.66
N LEU A 104 7.09 -7.81 -5.02
CA LEU A 104 6.54 -6.57 -5.56
C LEU A 104 7.27 -6.16 -6.85
N HIS A 105 8.60 -6.31 -6.88
CA HIS A 105 9.41 -6.06 -8.08
C HIS A 105 9.02 -7.03 -9.20
N GLY A 106 8.84 -8.32 -8.88
CA GLY A 106 8.35 -9.32 -9.82
C GLY A 106 6.99 -8.95 -10.42
N PHE A 107 6.05 -8.42 -9.61
CA PHE A 107 4.78 -7.91 -10.11
C PHE A 107 4.94 -6.68 -11.01
N ALA A 108 5.86 -5.76 -10.69
CA ALA A 108 6.16 -4.62 -11.55
C ALA A 108 6.71 -5.05 -12.92
N VAL A 109 7.65 -6.01 -12.96
CA VAL A 109 8.14 -6.61 -14.20
C VAL A 109 6.98 -7.21 -14.99
N LYS A 110 6.10 -7.97 -14.33
CA LYS A 110 4.93 -8.57 -15.00
C LYS A 110 3.99 -7.51 -15.58
N LEU A 111 3.77 -6.40 -14.88
CA LEU A 111 2.97 -5.28 -15.39
C LEU A 111 3.62 -4.64 -16.64
N ILE A 112 4.94 -4.51 -16.67
CA ILE A 112 5.66 -4.01 -17.85
C ILE A 112 5.50 -4.98 -19.04
N GLU A 113 5.69 -6.28 -18.81
CA GLU A 113 5.53 -7.33 -19.83
C GLU A 113 4.12 -7.35 -20.42
N ASP A 114 3.10 -7.10 -19.60
CA ASP A 114 1.70 -7.00 -20.02
C ASP A 114 1.35 -5.65 -20.68
N GLY A 115 2.32 -4.73 -20.81
CA GLY A 115 2.10 -3.38 -21.35
C GLY A 115 1.30 -2.44 -20.42
N LYS A 116 1.18 -2.80 -19.14
CA LYS A 116 0.38 -2.12 -18.11
C LYS A 116 1.22 -1.23 -17.18
N ALA A 117 2.52 -1.10 -17.42
CA ALA A 117 3.38 -0.15 -16.74
C ALA A 117 4.47 0.37 -17.70
N TYR A 118 4.97 1.56 -17.42
CA TYR A 118 6.03 2.18 -18.21
C TYR A 118 6.91 3.08 -17.32
N VAL A 119 8.18 3.20 -17.71
CA VAL A 119 9.12 4.10 -17.04
C VAL A 119 8.93 5.51 -17.58
N ASP A 120 8.79 6.49 -16.69
CA ASP A 120 8.53 7.88 -17.00
C ASP A 120 9.67 8.75 -16.47
N HIS A 121 10.28 9.55 -17.35
CA HIS A 121 11.37 10.49 -17.01
C HIS A 121 10.85 11.92 -16.84
N SER A 122 9.53 12.13 -16.87
CA SER A 122 8.97 13.44 -16.56
C SER A 122 9.24 13.84 -15.11
N THR A 123 9.45 15.14 -14.88
CA THR A 123 9.62 15.66 -13.52
C THR A 123 8.32 15.56 -12.73
N ALA A 124 8.38 15.76 -11.41
CA ALA A 124 7.19 15.75 -10.56
C ALA A 124 6.17 16.83 -11.00
N GLU A 125 6.66 18.00 -11.41
CA GLU A 125 5.86 19.11 -11.93
C GLU A 125 5.20 18.75 -13.26
N GLU A 126 5.95 18.16 -14.19
CA GLU A 126 5.41 17.71 -15.47
C GLU A 126 4.35 16.63 -15.29
N ILE A 127 4.58 15.65 -14.40
CA ILE A 127 3.59 14.60 -14.09
C ILE A 127 2.33 15.23 -13.47
N ALA A 128 2.47 16.23 -12.60
CA ALA A 128 1.34 16.93 -12.00
C ALA A 128 0.53 17.70 -13.05
N GLU A 129 1.18 18.38 -13.99
CA GLU A 129 0.51 19.06 -15.10
C GLU A 129 -0.16 18.07 -16.06
N GLN A 130 0.53 16.98 -16.42
CA GLN A 130 0.01 15.92 -17.28
C GLN A 130 -1.21 15.21 -16.68
N LYS A 131 -1.35 15.15 -15.35
CA LYS A 131 -2.53 14.60 -14.71
C LYS A 131 -3.79 15.41 -14.99
N GLY A 132 -3.69 16.65 -15.43
CA GLY A 132 -4.83 17.54 -15.65
C GLY A 132 -5.54 17.89 -14.35
N THR A 133 -6.85 18.14 -14.43
CA THR A 133 -7.68 18.53 -13.28
C THR A 133 -8.90 17.60 -13.16
N PRO A 134 -9.70 17.66 -12.08
CA PRO A 134 -10.96 16.91 -12.01
C PRO A 134 -11.92 17.17 -13.18
N THR A 135 -11.80 18.32 -13.86
CA THR A 135 -12.62 18.71 -15.01
C THR A 135 -11.92 18.57 -16.36
N GLU A 136 -10.60 18.47 -16.38
CA GLU A 136 -9.81 18.36 -17.62
C GLU A 136 -9.04 17.02 -17.64
N PRO A 137 -9.23 16.19 -18.70
CA PRO A 137 -8.50 14.94 -18.84
C PRO A 137 -6.98 15.13 -18.82
N GLY A 138 -6.27 14.13 -18.27
CA GLY A 138 -4.82 14.09 -18.34
C GLY A 138 -4.30 13.85 -19.76
N LYS A 139 -3.04 14.20 -19.99
CA LYS A 139 -2.31 14.03 -21.25
C LYS A 139 -1.20 13.00 -21.08
N PRO A 140 -0.95 12.15 -22.09
CA PRO A 140 0.12 11.17 -22.00
C PRO A 140 1.49 11.87 -21.96
N SER A 141 2.42 11.33 -21.16
CA SER A 141 3.82 11.73 -21.26
C SER A 141 4.44 11.20 -22.55
N ALA A 142 5.55 11.81 -22.98
CA ALA A 142 6.30 11.34 -24.15
C ALA A 142 6.82 9.88 -24.00
N TYR A 143 6.84 9.36 -22.77
CA TYR A 143 7.36 8.05 -22.42
C TYR A 143 6.27 6.97 -22.29
N ARG A 144 4.99 7.35 -22.32
CA ARG A 144 3.87 6.43 -22.08
C ARG A 144 3.85 5.24 -23.01
N ASP A 145 4.24 5.45 -24.27
CA ASP A 145 4.19 4.44 -25.33
C ASP A 145 5.57 3.79 -25.61
N ARG A 146 6.50 3.88 -24.65
CA ARG A 146 7.75 3.11 -24.68
C ARG A 146 7.50 1.62 -24.91
N SER A 147 8.42 0.99 -25.62
CA SER A 147 8.36 -0.46 -25.86
C SER A 147 8.55 -1.24 -24.55
N ILE A 148 8.04 -2.47 -24.51
CA ILE A 148 8.23 -3.38 -23.35
C ILE A 148 9.72 -3.58 -23.07
N ALA A 149 10.53 -3.82 -24.10
CA ALA A 149 11.98 -4.05 -23.96
C ALA A 149 12.72 -2.84 -23.39
N GLU A 150 12.37 -1.63 -23.83
CA GLU A 150 12.93 -0.39 -23.29
C GLU A 150 12.57 -0.20 -21.82
N ASN A 151 11.28 -0.40 -21.47
CA ASN A 151 10.82 -0.28 -20.08
C ASN A 151 11.50 -1.28 -19.14
N LEU A 152 11.67 -2.54 -19.57
CA LEU A 152 12.37 -3.56 -18.78
C LEU A 152 13.84 -3.19 -18.56
N THR A 153 14.52 -2.70 -19.60
CA THR A 153 15.92 -2.26 -19.51
C THR A 153 16.06 -1.11 -18.53
N LEU A 154 15.23 -0.07 -18.67
CA LEU A 154 15.26 1.09 -17.79
C LEU A 154 14.91 0.73 -16.34
N PHE A 155 13.90 -0.12 -16.13
CA PHE A 155 13.50 -0.53 -14.78
C PHE A 155 14.59 -1.38 -14.09
N ALA A 156 15.33 -2.19 -14.85
CA ALA A 156 16.52 -2.88 -14.33
C ALA A 156 17.62 -1.88 -13.93
N SER A 157 17.91 -0.88 -14.76
CA SER A 157 18.86 0.19 -14.42
C SER A 157 18.45 0.99 -13.18
N MET A 158 17.15 1.24 -12.99
CA MET A 158 16.61 1.85 -11.76
C MET A 158 16.95 1.00 -10.53
N LYS A 159 16.74 -0.32 -10.59
CA LYS A 159 17.05 -1.25 -9.48
C LYS A 159 18.55 -1.35 -9.21
N ASN A 160 19.38 -1.30 -10.24
CA ASN A 160 20.83 -1.44 -10.14
C ASN A 160 21.55 -0.17 -9.62
N GLY A 161 20.82 0.93 -9.39
CA GLY A 161 21.40 2.20 -8.94
C GLY A 161 22.20 2.93 -10.03
N GLU A 162 21.89 2.68 -11.30
CA GLU A 162 22.56 3.32 -12.44
C GLU A 162 22.05 4.75 -12.71
N LEU A 163 20.93 5.12 -12.08
CA LEU A 163 20.26 6.40 -12.24
C LEU A 163 20.16 7.11 -10.88
N PRO A 164 20.32 8.45 -10.82
CA PRO A 164 20.23 9.18 -9.56
C PRO A 164 18.80 9.23 -9.02
N ASP A 165 18.68 9.53 -7.72
CA ASP A 165 17.41 9.81 -7.05
C ASP A 165 16.49 10.72 -7.88
N GLY A 166 15.24 10.28 -8.06
CA GLY A 166 14.23 11.08 -8.76
C GLY A 166 14.44 11.22 -10.28
N ALA A 167 15.44 10.56 -10.89
CA ALA A 167 15.67 10.64 -12.33
C ALA A 167 14.50 10.12 -13.16
N CYS A 168 13.80 9.09 -12.68
CA CYS A 168 12.61 8.55 -13.30
C CYS A 168 11.75 7.76 -12.30
N THR A 169 10.55 7.41 -12.72
CA THR A 169 9.58 6.61 -11.94
C THR A 169 8.98 5.51 -12.80
N LEU A 170 8.52 4.42 -12.19
CA LEU A 170 7.64 3.47 -12.86
C LEU A 170 6.20 3.88 -12.60
N ARG A 171 5.40 4.02 -13.66
CA ARG A 171 3.98 4.36 -13.57
C ARG A 171 3.14 3.21 -14.11
N ALA A 172 2.00 2.96 -13.46
CA ALA A 172 0.98 2.09 -14.04
C ALA A 172 0.33 2.79 -15.26
N LYS A 173 -0.03 2.02 -16.28
CA LYS A 173 -0.75 2.49 -17.46
C LYS A 173 -2.22 2.12 -17.32
N ILE A 174 -3.04 3.10 -16.98
CA ILE A 174 -4.47 2.91 -16.68
C ILE A 174 -5.29 3.83 -17.59
N ASP A 175 -5.81 4.95 -17.07
CA ASP A 175 -6.70 5.84 -17.78
C ASP A 175 -6.47 7.29 -17.34
N LEU A 176 -5.85 8.07 -18.24
CA LEU A 176 -5.59 9.50 -18.03
C LEU A 176 -6.86 10.35 -18.06
N ALA A 177 -7.97 9.84 -18.60
CA ALA A 177 -9.26 10.53 -18.62
C ALA A 177 -10.15 10.16 -17.43
N SER A 178 -9.71 9.26 -16.54
CA SER A 178 -10.49 8.84 -15.38
C SER A 178 -10.96 10.04 -14.54
N SER A 179 -12.22 10.01 -14.08
CA SER A 179 -12.75 10.98 -13.13
C SER A 179 -12.09 10.87 -11.75
N ASN A 180 -11.55 9.68 -11.41
CA ASN A 180 -10.69 9.49 -10.26
C ASN A 180 -9.24 9.82 -10.65
N MET A 181 -8.74 10.95 -10.14
CA MET A 181 -7.37 11.42 -10.35
C MET A 181 -6.30 10.40 -9.94
N LEU A 182 -6.57 9.53 -8.97
CA LEU A 182 -5.63 8.49 -8.53
C LEU A 182 -5.44 7.38 -9.57
N MET A 183 -6.39 7.21 -10.49
CA MET A 183 -6.30 6.23 -11.58
C MET A 183 -5.60 6.80 -12.82
N ARG A 184 -5.17 8.07 -12.80
CA ARG A 184 -4.44 8.71 -13.89
C ARG A 184 -2.96 8.37 -13.82
N ASP A 185 -2.64 7.18 -14.32
CA ASP A 185 -1.30 6.59 -14.40
C ASP A 185 -0.46 6.80 -13.12
N PRO A 186 -0.87 6.19 -11.99
CA PRO A 186 -0.21 6.38 -10.70
C PRO A 186 1.21 5.85 -10.69
N ILE A 187 2.07 6.49 -9.89
CA ILE A 187 3.45 6.05 -9.65
C ILE A 187 3.42 4.80 -8.77
N ILE A 188 4.18 3.78 -9.16
CA ILE A 188 4.31 2.51 -8.44
C ILE A 188 5.75 2.22 -7.98
N TYR A 189 6.77 2.84 -8.58
CA TYR A 189 8.15 2.83 -8.08
C TYR A 189 8.83 4.20 -8.24
N ARG A 190 9.72 4.53 -7.31
CA ARG A 190 10.63 5.68 -7.35
C ARG A 190 12.05 5.23 -6.98
N ILE A 191 13.07 5.96 -7.44
CA ILE A 191 14.46 5.75 -7.05
C ILE A 191 14.72 6.52 -5.75
N LYS A 192 15.26 5.82 -4.74
CA LYS A 192 15.67 6.38 -3.45
C LYS A 192 16.85 5.64 -2.85
#